data_AF-A0A0L7MPV4-F1
#
_entry.id   AF-A0A0L7MPV4-F1
#
_cell.length_a   1.000
_cell.length_b   1.000
_cell.length_c   1.000
_cell.angle_alpha   90.00
_cell.angle_beta   90.00
_cell.angle_gamma   90.00
#
_symmetry.space_group_name_H-M   'P 1'
#
loop_
_entity.id
_entity.type
_entity.pdbx_description
1 polymer ?
#
loop_
_entity_poly.entity_id
_entity_poly.type
_entity_poly.pdbx_seq_one_letter_code
_entity_poly.pdbx_strand_id
1 'polypeptide(L)'
;MQITSSIKGLKPVQTLMDRLSRSKVREASVKAVNDAGFEVRRAMQEEMRSVFDRPTDYILRSPMLKMATVDKPMATIEPEYMGGKGVDPKKILKAQNLGGKRRDKRSEVALRRAGILPKGYQTAIPAEPFPGSEDRYGNLKGGFIVQLLSYFRSFGEQGYRANMTDARRKALQLRGGAGVRKVGPNIGRRYILAYGKLRGGARWTAKGENDQRASNLAPGIWAVVGNSGADIRPVLMFVRAGNYQERLDMEKVGQRADVENYLSRRIRYRMRQAAGV
;
A
#
# COMPACT_ATOMS: atom_id res chain seq x y z
N MET A 1 -52.17 12.25 -42.80
CA MET A 1 -51.12 13.13 -42.24
C MET A 1 -49.79 12.39 -42.37
N GLN A 2 -48.99 12.67 -43.41
CA GLN A 2 -47.69 12.02 -43.63
C GLN A 2 -46.60 12.82 -42.90
N ILE A 3 -45.89 12.18 -41.95
CA ILE A 3 -44.73 12.77 -41.29
C ILE A 3 -43.51 12.50 -42.18
N THR A 4 -43.18 13.44 -43.06
CA THR A 4 -41.93 13.45 -43.82
C THR A 4 -40.80 13.89 -42.90
N SER A 5 -40.27 12.96 -42.10
CA SER A 5 -39.02 13.17 -41.38
C SER A 5 -37.87 13.09 -42.38
N SER A 6 -37.34 14.25 -42.79
CA SER A 6 -36.09 14.34 -43.54
C SER A 6 -34.95 13.86 -42.64
N ILE A 7 -34.60 12.58 -42.74
CA ILE A 7 -33.48 11.99 -41.99
C ILE A 7 -32.17 12.53 -42.59
N LYS A 8 -31.76 13.72 -42.13
CA LYS A 8 -30.43 14.27 -42.39
C LYS A 8 -29.38 13.28 -41.86
N GLY A 9 -28.61 12.68 -42.77
CA GLY A 9 -27.52 11.75 -42.43
C GLY A 9 -27.69 10.31 -42.92
N LEU A 10 -28.79 9.97 -43.59
CA LEU A 10 -29.07 8.61 -44.05
C LEU A 10 -28.06 8.10 -45.10
N LYS A 11 -27.65 8.97 -46.04
CA LYS A 11 -26.61 8.67 -47.05
C LYS A 11 -25.24 8.30 -46.43
N PRO A 12 -24.65 9.12 -45.53
CA PRO A 12 -23.42 8.75 -44.83
C PRO A 12 -23.52 7.41 -44.07
N VAL A 13 -24.65 7.12 -43.43
CA VAL A 13 -24.86 5.88 -42.67
C VAL A 13 -24.95 4.66 -43.62
N GLN A 14 -25.65 4.78 -44.75
CA GLN A 14 -25.71 3.73 -45.76
C GLN A 14 -24.32 3.45 -46.34
N THR A 15 -23.57 4.48 -46.74
CA THR A 15 -22.19 4.31 -47.23
C THR A 15 -21.27 3.67 -46.18
N LEU A 16 -21.47 3.98 -44.90
CA LEU A 16 -20.73 3.35 -43.81
C LEU A 16 -21.08 1.85 -43.69
N MET A 17 -22.36 1.50 -43.77
CA MET A 17 -22.84 0.11 -43.69
C MET A 17 -22.39 -0.71 -44.90
N ASP A 18 -22.41 -0.14 -46.11
CA ASP A 18 -21.99 -0.81 -47.34
C ASP A 18 -20.49 -1.15 -47.32
N ARG A 19 -19.68 -0.34 -46.62
CA ARG A 19 -18.22 -0.52 -46.50
C ARG A 19 -17.79 -1.37 -45.30
N LEU A 20 -18.68 -1.59 -44.34
CA LEU A 20 -18.39 -2.32 -43.10
C LEU A 20 -18.92 -3.74 -43.17
N SER A 21 -18.02 -4.70 -43.39
CA SER A 21 -18.33 -6.11 -43.16
C SER A 21 -18.65 -6.37 -41.67
N ARG A 22 -19.43 -7.41 -41.38
CA ARG A 22 -19.73 -7.83 -39.99
C ARG A 22 -18.46 -8.06 -39.16
N SER A 23 -17.38 -8.56 -39.78
CA SER A 23 -16.08 -8.74 -39.11
C SER A 23 -15.45 -7.40 -38.71
N LYS A 24 -15.42 -6.43 -39.63
CA LYS A 24 -14.89 -5.08 -39.35
C LYS A 24 -15.68 -4.35 -38.25
N VAL A 25 -17.00 -4.51 -38.21
CA VAL A 25 -17.84 -3.97 -37.13
C VAL A 25 -17.44 -4.57 -35.78
N ARG A 26 -17.31 -5.91 -35.69
CA ARG A 26 -16.90 -6.57 -34.45
C ARG A 26 -15.51 -6.12 -33.99
N GLU A 27 -14.54 -6.05 -34.90
CA GLU A 27 -13.19 -5.57 -34.58
C GLU A 27 -13.18 -4.12 -34.10
N ALA A 28 -13.95 -3.23 -34.76
CA ALA A 28 -14.08 -1.83 -34.36
C ALA A 28 -14.71 -1.70 -32.96
N SER A 29 -15.75 -2.48 -32.66
CA SER A 29 -16.37 -2.52 -31.34
C SER A 29 -15.39 -2.99 -30.27
N VAL A 30 -14.62 -4.06 -30.52
CA VAL A 30 -13.60 -4.56 -29.58
C VAL A 30 -12.53 -3.51 -29.32
N LYS A 31 -12.06 -2.81 -30.37
CA LYS A 31 -11.11 -1.69 -30.21
C LYS A 31 -11.70 -0.56 -29.36
N ALA A 32 -12.98 -0.23 -29.54
CA ALA A 32 -13.65 0.80 -28.75
C ALA A 32 -13.81 0.38 -27.27
N VAL A 33 -14.15 -0.89 -27.01
CA VAL A 33 -14.20 -1.46 -25.65
C VAL A 33 -12.83 -1.40 -24.99
N ASN A 34 -11.76 -1.72 -25.72
CA ASN A 34 -10.40 -1.62 -25.20
C ASN A 34 -9.99 -0.16 -24.90
N ASP A 35 -10.35 0.79 -25.78
CA ASP A 35 -10.13 2.21 -25.53
C ASP A 35 -10.83 2.67 -24.23
N ALA A 36 -12.10 2.28 -24.03
CA ALA A 36 -12.84 2.58 -22.81
C ALA A 36 -12.21 1.89 -21.58
N GLY A 37 -11.70 0.66 -21.74
CA GLY A 37 -10.96 -0.03 -20.69
C GLY A 37 -9.69 0.72 -20.25
N PHE A 38 -8.95 1.33 -21.19
CA PHE A 38 -7.80 2.17 -20.85
C PHE A 38 -8.22 3.46 -20.14
N GLU A 39 -9.36 4.05 -20.52
CA GLU A 39 -9.92 5.23 -19.85
C GLU A 39 -10.30 4.93 -18.40
N VAL A 40 -11.01 3.82 -18.14
CA VAL A 40 -11.35 3.40 -16.78
C VAL A 40 -10.10 3.11 -15.96
N ARG A 41 -9.08 2.48 -16.56
CA ARG A 41 -7.79 2.24 -15.89
C ARG A 41 -7.15 3.56 -15.45
N ARG A 42 -7.17 4.59 -16.31
CA ARG A 42 -6.64 5.92 -15.99
C ARG A 42 -7.43 6.55 -14.84
N ALA A 43 -8.76 6.56 -14.92
CA ALA A 43 -9.63 7.11 -13.88
C ALA A 43 -9.42 6.41 -12.52
N MET A 44 -9.20 5.09 -12.53
CA MET A 44 -8.87 4.32 -11.34
C MET A 44 -7.53 4.74 -10.75
N GLN A 45 -6.50 4.93 -11.57
CA GLN A 45 -5.18 5.40 -11.12
C GLN A 45 -5.25 6.81 -10.54
N GLU A 46 -6.07 7.69 -11.11
CA GLU A 46 -6.31 9.04 -10.59
C GLU A 46 -7.03 9.01 -9.25
N GLU A 47 -8.07 8.18 -9.10
CA GLU A 47 -8.75 8.00 -7.81
C GLU A 47 -7.76 7.51 -6.74
N MET A 48 -6.96 6.50 -7.08
CA MET A 48 -5.92 5.98 -6.17
C MET A 48 -4.91 7.05 -5.76
N ARG A 49 -4.55 7.99 -6.65
CA ARG A 49 -3.68 9.13 -6.31
C ARG A 49 -4.35 10.15 -5.39
N SER A 50 -5.68 10.30 -5.50
CA SER A 50 -6.45 11.24 -4.71
C SER A 50 -6.73 10.71 -3.29
N VAL A 51 -7.06 9.43 -3.15
CA VAL A 51 -7.57 8.87 -1.87
C VAL A 51 -6.51 8.18 -1.01
N PHE A 52 -5.35 7.85 -1.58
CA PHE A 52 -4.25 7.22 -0.84
C PHE A 52 -3.21 8.26 -0.42
N ASP A 53 -2.73 8.12 0.82
CA ASP A 53 -1.55 8.85 1.30
C ASP A 53 -0.28 8.23 0.69
N ARG A 54 0.46 9.01 -0.09
CA ARG A 54 1.76 8.66 -0.71
C ARG A 54 1.81 7.23 -1.27
N PRO A 55 0.91 6.86 -2.20
CA PRO A 55 0.87 5.51 -2.74
C PRO A 55 2.16 5.17 -3.51
N THR A 56 2.60 3.91 -3.40
CA THR A 56 3.77 3.42 -4.14
C THR A 56 3.46 3.27 -5.64
N ASP A 57 4.47 3.43 -6.49
CA ASP A 57 4.32 3.14 -7.93
C ASP A 57 3.86 1.71 -8.20
N TYR A 58 4.25 0.77 -7.33
CA TYR A 58 3.82 -0.61 -7.36
C TYR A 58 2.29 -0.74 -7.30
N ILE A 59 1.65 -0.08 -6.33
CA ILE A 59 0.20 -0.15 -6.21
C ILE A 59 -0.47 0.65 -7.34
N LEU A 60 0.03 1.83 -7.68
CA LEU A 60 -0.53 2.68 -8.74
C LEU A 60 -0.53 2.03 -10.12
N ARG A 61 0.52 1.25 -10.43
CA ARG A 61 0.60 0.56 -11.73
C ARG A 61 -0.15 -0.76 -11.76
N SER A 62 -0.55 -1.28 -10.59
CA SER A 62 -1.15 -2.62 -10.47
C SER A 62 -2.47 -2.82 -11.22
N PRO A 63 -3.36 -1.83 -11.40
CA PRO A 63 -4.54 -2.02 -12.25
C PRO A 63 -4.09 -2.27 -13.69
N MET A 64 -4.37 -3.46 -14.20
CA MET A 64 -4.04 -3.90 -15.56
C MET A 64 -5.32 -4.21 -16.33
N LEU A 65 -5.33 -3.79 -17.59
CA LEU A 65 -6.41 -4.07 -18.52
C LEU A 65 -6.18 -5.44 -19.16
N LYS A 66 -7.10 -6.38 -18.92
CA LYS A 66 -7.26 -7.55 -19.77
C LYS A 66 -8.15 -7.14 -20.94
N MET A 67 -7.53 -7.07 -22.12
CA MET A 67 -8.18 -6.57 -23.34
C MET A 67 -9.29 -7.52 -23.80
N ALA A 68 -10.36 -6.93 -24.33
CA ALA A 68 -11.37 -7.63 -25.09
C ALA A 68 -10.79 -8.17 -26.40
N THR A 69 -11.27 -9.34 -26.81
CA THR A 69 -11.01 -9.96 -28.12
C THR A 69 -12.32 -10.12 -28.89
N VAL A 70 -12.26 -10.50 -30.17
CA VAL A 70 -13.47 -10.75 -30.98
C VAL A 70 -14.30 -11.90 -30.39
N ASP A 71 -13.64 -12.94 -29.86
CA ASP A 71 -14.31 -14.08 -29.23
C ASP A 71 -14.80 -13.75 -27.82
N LYS A 72 -14.13 -12.83 -27.13
CA LYS A 72 -14.49 -12.36 -25.79
C LYS A 72 -14.56 -10.82 -25.77
N PRO A 73 -15.70 -10.23 -26.18
CA PRO A 73 -15.86 -8.78 -26.32
C PRO A 73 -16.05 -8.05 -24.97
N MET A 74 -15.32 -8.49 -23.94
CA MET A 74 -15.38 -7.94 -22.59
C MET A 74 -13.97 -7.60 -22.12
N ALA A 75 -13.76 -6.34 -21.76
CA ALA A 75 -12.55 -5.87 -21.11
C ALA A 75 -12.73 -5.92 -19.58
N THR A 76 -11.69 -6.30 -18.86
CA THR A 76 -11.70 -6.31 -17.38
C THR A 76 -10.46 -5.65 -16.84
N ILE A 77 -10.60 -4.94 -15.72
CA ILE A 77 -9.48 -4.36 -15.00
C ILE A 77 -9.26 -5.18 -13.75
N GLU A 78 -8.06 -5.75 -13.62
CA GLU A 78 -7.67 -6.50 -12.44
C GLU A 78 -6.32 -6.00 -11.92
N PRO A 79 -6.13 -5.97 -10.60
CA PRO A 79 -4.80 -5.75 -10.04
C PRO A 79 -3.90 -6.94 -10.38
N GLU A 80 -2.76 -6.70 -11.00
CA GLU A 80 -1.83 -7.77 -11.40
C GLU A 80 -0.56 -7.76 -10.55
N TYR A 81 -0.11 -8.97 -10.19
CA TYR A 81 1.12 -9.15 -9.42
C TYR A 81 2.34 -9.01 -10.34
N MET A 82 3.08 -7.92 -10.19
CA MET A 82 4.28 -7.64 -11.01
C MET A 82 5.55 -8.37 -10.53
N GLY A 83 5.42 -9.42 -9.73
CA GLY A 83 6.55 -10.17 -9.17
C GLY A 83 7.14 -9.59 -7.88
N GLY A 84 8.21 -10.23 -7.39
CA GLY A 84 8.94 -9.83 -6.19
C GLY A 84 8.56 -10.59 -4.91
N LYS A 85 8.93 -10.03 -3.76
CA LYS A 85 8.60 -10.53 -2.40
C LYS A 85 7.47 -9.73 -1.72
N GLY A 86 6.74 -8.94 -2.51
CA GLY A 86 5.71 -8.02 -2.03
C GLY A 86 4.39 -8.71 -1.67
N VAL A 87 3.44 -7.93 -1.14
CA VAL A 87 2.06 -8.38 -0.94
C VAL A 87 1.30 -8.19 -2.25
N ASP A 88 0.53 -9.21 -2.64
CA ASP A 88 -0.35 -9.17 -3.81
C ASP A 88 -1.24 -7.91 -3.84
N PRO A 89 -1.21 -7.09 -4.90
CA PRO A 89 -2.02 -5.89 -5.07
C PRO A 89 -3.51 -6.16 -4.94
N LYS A 90 -3.98 -7.34 -5.37
CA LYS A 90 -5.39 -7.74 -5.23
C LYS A 90 -5.81 -7.70 -3.77
N LYS A 91 -4.95 -8.16 -2.85
CA LYS A 91 -5.23 -8.15 -1.40
C LYS A 91 -5.25 -6.74 -0.85
N ILE A 92 -4.36 -5.88 -1.33
CA ILE A 92 -4.26 -4.48 -0.90
C ILE A 92 -5.50 -3.72 -1.35
N LEU A 93 -5.83 -3.74 -2.65
CA LEU A 93 -6.95 -2.99 -3.20
C LEU A 93 -8.30 -3.54 -2.74
N LYS A 94 -8.43 -4.85 -2.55
CA LYS A 94 -9.65 -5.44 -1.95
C LYS A 94 -9.92 -4.86 -0.55
N ALA A 95 -8.89 -4.71 0.28
CA ALA A 95 -9.04 -4.12 1.61
C ALA A 95 -9.38 -2.63 1.58
N GLN A 96 -8.96 -1.90 0.54
CA GLN A 96 -9.30 -0.47 0.35
C GLN A 96 -10.69 -0.28 -0.26
N ASN A 97 -11.23 -1.28 -0.96
CA ASN A 97 -12.56 -1.24 -1.55
C ASN A 97 -13.62 -1.71 -0.53
N LEU A 98 -13.42 -2.87 0.10
CA LEU A 98 -14.42 -3.51 0.99
C LEU A 98 -14.19 -3.22 2.48
N GLY A 99 -13.11 -2.51 2.82
CA GLY A 99 -12.71 -2.29 4.20
C GLY A 99 -12.41 -3.59 4.97
N GLY A 100 -12.81 -3.60 6.24
CA GLY A 100 -12.75 -4.77 7.11
C GLY A 100 -11.54 -4.81 8.04
N LYS A 101 -11.37 -5.91 8.76
CA LYS A 101 -10.36 -6.00 9.82
C LYS A 101 -8.94 -5.98 9.27
N ARG A 102 -8.09 -5.09 9.79
CA ARG A 102 -6.67 -5.07 9.43
C ARG A 102 -5.97 -6.31 9.98
N ARG A 103 -5.37 -7.10 9.10
CA ARG A 103 -4.57 -8.27 9.46
C ARG A 103 -3.21 -7.87 10.00
N ASP A 104 -2.70 -8.69 10.92
CA ASP A 104 -1.37 -8.50 11.48
C ASP A 104 -0.28 -8.69 10.40
N LYS A 105 0.70 -7.79 10.41
CA LYS A 105 1.93 -7.91 9.62
C LYS A 105 2.82 -9.01 10.20
N ARG A 106 3.71 -9.59 9.38
CA ARG A 106 4.68 -10.60 9.85
C ARG A 106 5.55 -10.10 11.01
N SER A 107 5.94 -8.82 11.00
CA SER A 107 6.69 -8.20 12.09
C SER A 107 5.87 -8.09 13.38
N GLU A 108 4.58 -7.75 13.28
CA GLU A 108 3.67 -7.70 14.43
C GLU A 108 3.48 -9.10 15.03
N VAL A 109 3.34 -10.14 14.20
CA VAL A 109 3.29 -11.54 14.65
C VAL A 109 4.56 -11.94 15.39
N ALA A 110 5.74 -11.57 14.87
CA ALA A 110 7.03 -11.86 15.51
C ALA A 110 7.16 -11.16 16.88
N LEU A 111 6.85 -9.86 16.94
CA LEU A 111 6.84 -9.10 18.21
C LEU A 111 5.83 -9.67 19.20
N ARG A 112 4.67 -10.12 18.74
CA ARG A 112 3.65 -10.74 19.58
C ARG A 112 4.13 -12.06 20.17
N ARG A 113 4.75 -12.91 19.34
CA ARG A 113 5.34 -14.19 19.77
C ARG A 113 6.47 -13.98 20.79
N ALA A 114 7.26 -12.92 20.63
CA ALA A 114 8.30 -12.53 21.58
C ALA A 114 7.75 -11.88 22.88
N GLY A 115 6.43 -11.79 23.07
CA GLY A 115 5.81 -11.19 24.25
C GLY A 115 5.92 -9.66 24.30
N ILE A 116 6.28 -9.02 23.19
CA ILE A 116 6.50 -7.57 23.08
C ILE A 116 5.24 -6.83 22.65
N LEU A 117 4.54 -7.31 21.61
CA LEU A 117 3.31 -6.67 21.14
C LEU A 117 2.08 -7.24 21.88
N PRO A 118 1.34 -6.45 22.68
CA PRO A 118 0.18 -6.94 23.42
C PRO A 118 -0.93 -7.46 22.51
N LYS A 119 -1.70 -8.47 22.98
CA LYS A 119 -2.85 -9.01 22.25
C LYS A 119 -3.86 -7.89 21.94
N GLY A 120 -4.36 -7.85 20.70
CA GLY A 120 -5.30 -6.81 20.25
C GLY A 120 -4.63 -5.48 19.86
N TYR A 121 -3.30 -5.39 19.92
CA TYR A 121 -2.53 -4.24 19.45
C TYR A 121 -1.76 -4.55 18.15
N GLN A 122 -1.51 -3.51 17.37
CA GLN A 122 -0.75 -3.47 16.12
C GLN A 122 0.30 -2.37 16.19
N THR A 123 1.17 -2.29 15.18
CA THR A 123 2.23 -1.29 15.14
C THR A 123 1.90 -0.14 14.20
N ALA A 124 2.21 1.06 14.65
CA ALA A 124 2.08 2.31 13.89
C ALA A 124 3.41 3.07 13.91
N ILE A 125 3.65 3.84 12.85
CA ILE A 125 4.77 4.77 12.78
C ILE A 125 4.29 6.07 13.46
N PRO A 126 5.08 6.68 14.37
CA PRO A 126 4.71 7.97 14.96
C PRO A 126 4.67 9.07 13.89
N ALA A 127 3.96 10.17 14.17
CA ALA A 127 3.89 11.32 13.25
C ALA A 127 5.27 11.91 12.94
N GLU A 128 6.14 11.92 13.95
CA GLU A 128 7.57 12.23 13.82
C GLU A 128 8.39 10.93 13.94
N PRO A 129 8.73 10.30 12.81
CA PRO A 129 9.43 9.04 12.75
C PRO A 129 10.89 9.19 13.17
N PHE A 130 11.43 8.15 13.81
CA PHE A 130 12.86 8.10 14.11
C PHE A 130 13.67 8.29 12.82
N PRO A 131 14.67 9.19 12.77
CA PRO A 131 15.37 9.52 11.53
C PRO A 131 15.91 8.29 10.80
N GLY A 132 15.58 8.18 9.52
CA GLY A 132 16.01 7.09 8.64
C GLY A 132 15.29 5.75 8.83
N SER A 133 14.30 5.66 9.73
CA SER A 133 13.51 4.44 9.95
C SER A 133 12.50 4.14 8.84
N GLU A 134 12.03 5.19 8.14
CA GLU A 134 11.01 5.10 7.09
C GLU A 134 11.53 5.43 5.68
N ASP A 135 10.82 4.93 4.68
CA ASP A 135 11.03 5.27 3.28
C ASP A 135 10.22 6.51 2.85
N ARG A 136 10.40 6.92 1.59
CA ARG A 136 9.72 8.10 1.02
C ARG A 136 8.19 8.01 1.00
N TYR A 137 7.63 6.83 1.21
CA TYR A 137 6.19 6.57 1.22
C TYR A 137 5.62 6.48 2.63
N GLY A 138 6.43 6.80 3.66
CA GLY A 138 6.02 6.71 5.06
C GLY A 138 5.88 5.27 5.56
N ASN A 139 6.53 4.30 4.91
CA ASN A 139 6.60 2.91 5.41
C ASN A 139 7.93 2.67 6.11
N LEU A 140 7.96 1.83 7.15
CA LEU A 140 9.23 1.39 7.74
C LEU A 140 10.08 0.63 6.72
N LYS A 141 11.37 0.99 6.65
CA LYS A 141 12.32 0.29 5.79
C LYS A 141 12.45 -1.17 6.22
N GLY A 142 12.46 -2.07 5.24
CA GLY A 142 12.63 -3.52 5.47
C GLY A 142 13.88 -3.87 6.30
N GLY A 143 15.01 -3.23 6.01
CA GLY A 143 16.24 -3.42 6.78
C GLY A 143 16.14 -2.90 8.22
N PHE A 144 15.40 -1.81 8.44
CA PHE A 144 15.20 -1.24 9.77
C PHE A 144 14.30 -2.12 10.64
N ILE A 145 13.17 -2.62 10.11
CA ILE A 145 12.30 -3.54 10.85
C ILE A 145 13.03 -4.85 11.17
N VAL A 146 13.86 -5.37 10.25
CA VAL A 146 14.70 -6.56 10.50
C VAL A 146 15.72 -6.29 11.61
N GLN A 147 16.39 -5.12 11.60
CA GLN A 147 17.29 -4.71 12.67
C GLN A 147 16.57 -4.67 14.02
N LEU A 148 15.35 -4.13 14.04
CA LEU A 148 14.55 -3.99 15.25
C LEU A 148 14.13 -5.34 15.82
N LEU A 149 13.60 -6.24 14.97
CA LEU A 149 13.25 -7.61 15.35
C LEU A 149 14.48 -8.38 15.86
N SER A 150 15.63 -8.21 15.20
CA SER A 150 16.89 -8.82 15.60
C SER A 150 17.36 -8.32 16.97
N TYR A 151 17.27 -7.00 17.22
CA TYR A 151 17.64 -6.38 18.49
C TYR A 151 16.81 -6.90 19.66
N PHE A 152 15.50 -7.09 19.44
CA PHE A 152 14.56 -7.61 20.43
C PHE A 152 14.48 -9.15 20.46
N ARG A 153 15.38 -9.83 19.76
CA ARG A 153 15.43 -11.30 19.66
C ARG A 153 14.08 -11.93 19.27
N SER A 154 13.36 -11.28 18.36
CA SER A 154 11.99 -11.66 17.98
C SER A 154 11.90 -12.64 16.82
N PHE A 155 13.02 -13.01 16.20
CA PHE A 155 13.04 -14.09 15.21
C PHE A 155 13.04 -15.46 15.89
N GLY A 156 12.32 -16.43 15.31
CA GLY A 156 12.47 -17.83 15.70
C GLY A 156 13.80 -18.37 15.17
N GLU A 157 14.65 -18.89 16.06
CA GLU A 157 15.94 -19.48 15.67
C GLU A 157 15.78 -20.98 15.44
N GLN A 158 15.29 -21.35 14.26
CA GLN A 158 15.36 -22.72 13.77
C GLN A 158 16.30 -22.74 12.55
N GLY A 159 17.53 -23.21 12.75
CA GLY A 159 18.53 -23.37 11.67
C GLY A 159 19.24 -22.08 11.19
N TYR A 160 18.87 -20.89 11.67
CA TYR A 160 19.53 -19.62 11.33
C TYR A 160 19.46 -18.61 12.50
N ARG A 161 20.60 -18.01 12.87
CA ARG A 161 20.71 -17.02 13.96
C ARG A 161 20.55 -15.59 13.43
N ALA A 162 19.30 -15.12 13.36
CA ALA A 162 18.98 -13.77 12.92
C ALA A 162 19.05 -12.71 14.03
N ASN A 163 19.06 -13.10 15.30
CA ASN A 163 18.97 -12.17 16.42
C ASN A 163 20.34 -11.60 16.82
N MET A 164 20.36 -10.36 17.32
CA MET A 164 21.59 -9.71 17.74
C MET A 164 22.14 -10.32 19.02
N THR A 165 23.46 -10.57 19.01
CA THR A 165 24.21 -10.90 20.23
C THR A 165 24.31 -9.69 21.15
N ASP A 166 24.62 -9.92 22.43
CA ASP A 166 24.79 -8.85 23.41
C ASP A 166 25.94 -7.91 23.06
N ALA A 167 27.03 -8.47 22.54
CA ALA A 167 28.13 -7.67 21.99
C ALA A 167 27.67 -6.71 20.89
N ARG A 168 26.81 -7.19 19.96
CA ARG A 168 26.27 -6.35 18.88
C ARG A 168 25.30 -5.29 19.38
N ARG A 169 24.46 -5.60 20.37
CA ARG A 169 23.58 -4.62 21.02
C ARG A 169 24.39 -3.53 21.74
N LYS A 170 25.43 -3.92 22.48
CA LYS A 170 26.36 -2.98 23.14
C LYS A 170 27.10 -2.11 22.12
N ALA A 171 27.55 -2.67 21.02
CA ALA A 171 28.17 -1.90 19.94
C ALA A 171 27.20 -0.88 19.31
N LEU A 172 25.93 -1.25 19.10
CA LEU A 172 24.89 -0.31 18.63
C LEU A 172 24.67 0.82 19.64
N GLN A 173 24.61 0.50 20.93
CA GLN A 173 24.46 1.47 22.00
C GLN A 173 25.63 2.45 22.06
N LEU A 174 26.86 2.00 21.82
CA LEU A 174 28.05 2.86 21.90
C LEU A 174 28.34 3.62 20.60
N ARG A 175 28.00 3.04 19.44
CA ARG A 175 28.50 3.50 18.13
C ARG A 175 27.40 3.80 17.09
N GLY A 176 26.14 3.51 17.38
CA GLY A 176 25.01 3.83 16.49
C GLY A 176 24.79 2.87 15.32
N GLY A 177 25.70 1.91 15.08
CA GLY A 177 25.57 0.85 14.08
C GLY A 177 26.86 0.58 13.31
N ALA A 178 26.87 -0.45 12.46
CA ALA A 178 28.02 -0.75 11.61
C ALA A 178 28.06 0.23 10.41
N GLY A 179 29.15 1.01 10.29
CA GLY A 179 29.46 1.75 9.07
C GLY A 179 29.36 3.28 9.10
N VAL A 180 29.21 3.93 10.26
CA VAL A 180 29.32 5.41 10.32
C VAL A 180 30.78 5.80 10.10
N ARG A 181 31.15 6.16 8.86
CA ARG A 181 32.47 6.69 8.52
C ARG A 181 32.61 8.14 9.02
N LYS A 182 33.47 8.29 10.03
CA LYS A 182 34.37 9.43 10.37
C LYS A 182 34.03 10.80 9.75
N VAL A 183 33.18 11.59 10.41
CA VAL A 183 33.42 13.00 10.82
C VAL A 183 32.42 13.29 11.95
N GLY A 184 32.90 13.57 13.17
CA GLY A 184 32.06 13.88 14.35
C GLY A 184 31.89 12.74 15.38
N PRO A 185 31.38 13.03 16.60
CA PRO A 185 31.21 12.05 17.67
C PRO A 185 30.18 10.97 17.28
N ASN A 186 30.48 9.71 17.60
CA ASN A 186 29.53 8.61 17.37
C ASN A 186 28.32 8.75 18.28
N ILE A 187 27.15 9.01 17.70
CA ILE A 187 25.90 9.02 18.46
C ILE A 187 25.35 7.59 18.52
N GLY A 188 25.60 6.95 19.66
CA GLY A 188 25.07 5.65 20.03
C GLY A 188 23.54 5.61 20.07
N ARG A 189 22.94 4.40 19.95
CA ARG A 189 21.51 4.24 20.24
C ARG A 189 21.16 2.88 20.82
N ARG A 190 20.20 2.86 21.75
CA ARG A 190 19.55 1.62 22.24
C ARG A 190 18.05 1.73 22.10
N TYR A 191 17.36 0.60 21.97
CA TYR A 191 15.90 0.58 21.93
C TYR A 191 15.34 0.11 23.26
N ILE A 192 14.32 0.81 23.75
CA ILE A 192 13.58 0.46 24.96
C ILE A 192 12.12 0.20 24.64
N LEU A 193 11.47 -0.60 25.47
CA LEU A 193 10.04 -0.85 25.40
C LEU A 193 9.35 -0.01 26.45
N ALA A 194 8.30 0.69 26.04
CA ALA A 194 7.35 1.32 26.94
C ALA A 194 6.00 0.64 26.74
N TYR A 195 5.29 0.36 27.83
CA TYR A 195 3.92 -0.15 27.77
C TYR A 195 2.90 0.86 28.26
N GLY A 196 3.34 2.03 28.74
CA GLY A 196 2.46 3.03 29.35
C GLY A 196 1.49 2.37 30.34
N LYS A 197 0.19 2.64 30.16
CA LYS A 197 -0.89 2.06 30.97
C LYS A 197 -1.35 0.66 30.54
N LEU A 198 -0.82 0.07 29.46
CA LEU A 198 -1.32 -1.20 28.88
C LEU A 198 -0.93 -2.44 29.66
N ARG A 199 0.24 -2.40 30.27
CA ARG A 199 0.69 -3.39 31.23
C ARG A 199 0.72 -2.61 32.54
N GLY A 200 -0.11 -3.02 33.51
CA GLY A 200 -0.35 -2.28 34.76
C GLY A 200 0.91 -1.62 35.30
N GLY A 201 0.72 -0.38 35.78
CA GLY A 201 1.74 0.64 36.06
C GLY A 201 2.85 0.20 37.03
N ALA A 202 3.62 1.18 37.55
CA ALA A 202 4.80 1.00 38.40
C ALA A 202 4.97 -0.43 38.97
N ARG A 203 5.90 -1.19 38.38
CA ARG A 203 6.18 -2.56 38.81
C ARG A 203 7.45 -2.58 39.62
N TRP A 204 7.47 -3.43 40.62
CA TRP A 204 8.71 -3.91 41.19
C TRP A 204 9.31 -4.92 40.20
N THR A 205 10.53 -4.68 39.73
CA THR A 205 11.26 -5.67 38.92
C THR A 205 11.49 -6.94 39.75
N ALA A 206 11.86 -8.06 39.12
CA ALA A 206 12.27 -9.26 39.85
C ALA A 206 13.47 -9.04 40.81
N LYS A 207 14.12 -7.86 40.73
CA LYS A 207 15.19 -7.39 41.61
C LYS A 207 14.73 -6.37 42.65
N GLY A 208 13.43 -6.09 42.76
CA GLY A 208 12.90 -5.13 43.73
C GLY A 208 13.16 -3.66 43.37
N GLU A 209 13.39 -3.32 42.10
CA GLU A 209 13.53 -1.93 41.66
C GLU A 209 12.18 -1.35 41.20
N ASN A 210 11.90 -0.10 41.54
CA ASN A 210 10.67 0.58 41.13
C ASN A 210 10.76 1.06 39.66
N ASP A 211 10.09 0.36 38.75
CA ASP A 211 10.07 0.68 37.32
C ASP A 211 8.94 1.68 37.00
N GLN A 212 9.10 2.93 37.45
CA GLN A 212 8.19 4.05 37.09
C GLN A 212 8.54 4.70 35.75
N ARG A 213 9.75 4.46 35.22
CA ARG A 213 10.28 5.27 34.11
C ARG A 213 9.63 4.93 32.76
N ALA A 214 9.09 3.72 32.60
CA ALA A 214 8.41 3.30 31.38
C ALA A 214 6.90 3.60 31.35
N SER A 215 6.31 4.11 32.44
CA SER A 215 4.87 4.44 32.49
C SER A 215 4.50 5.75 31.81
N ASN A 216 5.45 6.70 31.73
CA ASN A 216 5.21 8.04 31.20
C ASN A 216 5.30 8.11 29.67
N LEU A 217 5.87 7.09 29.05
CA LEU A 217 5.94 6.98 27.59
C LEU A 217 4.72 6.23 27.06
N ALA A 218 4.20 6.70 25.92
CA ALA A 218 3.15 5.98 25.22
C ALA A 218 3.63 4.57 24.82
N PRO A 219 2.72 3.58 24.74
CA PRO A 219 3.09 2.20 24.47
C PRO A 219 3.78 2.06 23.12
N GLY A 220 4.95 1.44 23.08
CA GLY A 220 5.76 1.32 21.87
C GLY A 220 7.23 1.01 22.11
N ILE A 221 7.97 1.04 21.02
CA ILE A 221 9.42 0.98 20.96
C ILE A 221 9.96 2.39 20.80
N TRP A 222 10.91 2.74 21.65
CA TRP A 222 11.56 4.05 21.68
C TRP A 222 13.06 3.89 21.49
N ALA A 223 13.70 4.83 20.80
CA ALA A 223 15.14 4.93 20.70
C ALA A 223 15.65 5.92 21.76
N VAL A 224 16.61 5.47 22.57
CA VAL A 224 17.42 6.35 23.41
C VAL A 224 18.70 6.64 22.65
N VAL A 225 18.91 7.91 22.32
CA VAL A 225 20.00 8.41 21.48
C VAL A 225 21.10 9.00 22.36
N GLY A 226 22.35 8.70 22.01
CA GLY A 226 23.52 9.04 22.80
C GLY A 226 23.67 8.19 24.06
N ASN A 227 24.63 8.59 24.91
CA ASN A 227 24.98 7.86 26.13
C ASN A 227 24.32 8.43 27.40
N SER A 228 23.86 9.69 27.36
CA SER A 228 23.23 10.37 28.52
C SER A 228 21.80 9.92 28.77
N GLY A 229 21.10 9.44 27.74
CA GLY A 229 19.68 9.09 27.83
C GLY A 229 18.72 10.27 27.80
N ALA A 230 19.21 11.48 27.53
CA ALA A 230 18.41 12.70 27.46
C ALA A 230 17.53 12.80 26.20
N ASP A 231 17.95 12.17 25.10
CA ASP A 231 17.22 12.18 23.82
C ASP A 231 16.50 10.85 23.62
N ILE A 232 15.16 10.87 23.78
CA ILE A 232 14.29 9.71 23.65
C ILE A 232 13.28 9.99 22.53
N ARG A 233 13.33 9.18 21.47
CA ARG A 233 12.49 9.38 20.27
C ARG A 233 11.62 8.16 19.97
N PRO A 234 10.36 8.35 19.55
CA PRO A 234 9.49 7.24 19.22
C PRO A 234 9.97 6.54 17.93
N VAL A 235 9.95 5.22 17.91
CA VAL A 235 10.33 4.41 16.74
C VAL A 235 9.10 3.68 16.19
N LEU A 236 8.34 3.05 17.07
CA LEU A 236 7.17 2.25 16.69
C LEU A 236 6.14 2.26 17.81
N MET A 237 4.93 2.72 17.53
CA MET A 237 3.88 2.84 18.55
C MET A 237 2.98 1.60 18.54
N PHE A 238 2.53 1.18 19.72
CA PHE A 238 1.54 0.11 19.87
C PHE A 238 0.14 0.74 19.95
N VAL A 239 -0.65 0.51 18.91
CA VAL A 239 -2.01 1.03 18.78
C VAL A 239 -3.01 -0.12 18.81
N ARG A 240 -4.26 0.14 19.21
CA ARG A 240 -5.31 -0.88 19.11
C ARG A 240 -5.47 -1.32 17.66
N ALA A 241 -5.76 -2.60 17.43
CA ALA A 241 -5.95 -3.14 16.10
C ALA A 241 -7.05 -2.36 15.36
N GLY A 242 -6.73 -1.90 14.15
CA GLY A 242 -7.60 -1.05 13.35
C GLY A 242 -8.45 -1.82 12.34
N ASN A 243 -9.39 -1.11 11.73
CA ASN A 243 -10.14 -1.57 10.56
C ASN A 243 -9.76 -0.69 9.36
N TYR A 244 -9.73 -1.30 8.18
CA TYR A 244 -9.66 -0.57 6.93
C TYR A 244 -10.99 0.14 6.68
N GLN A 245 -10.89 1.39 6.26
CA GLN A 245 -12.01 2.16 5.72
C GLN A 245 -12.07 1.95 4.22
N GLU A 246 -13.27 1.96 3.67
CA GLU A 246 -13.50 1.97 2.22
C GLU A 246 -13.03 3.33 1.69
N ARG A 247 -11.98 3.31 0.88
CA ARG A 247 -11.33 4.50 0.29
C ARG A 247 -11.39 4.51 -1.22
N LEU A 248 -11.44 3.33 -1.85
CA LEU A 248 -11.47 3.19 -3.29
C LEU A 248 -12.87 2.80 -3.74
N ASP A 249 -13.61 3.79 -4.21
CA ASP A 249 -14.98 3.66 -4.69
C ASP A 249 -15.00 3.39 -6.20
N MET A 250 -15.41 2.18 -6.59
CA MET A 250 -15.45 1.79 -8.00
C MET A 250 -16.58 2.47 -8.78
N GLU A 251 -17.64 2.92 -8.10
CA GLU A 251 -18.72 3.67 -8.73
C GLU A 251 -18.22 5.06 -9.13
N LYS A 252 -17.50 5.75 -8.25
CA LYS A 252 -16.84 7.03 -8.58
C LYS A 252 -15.83 6.90 -9.71
N VAL A 253 -15.09 5.79 -9.77
CA VAL A 253 -14.20 5.51 -10.90
C VAL A 253 -14.98 5.41 -12.22
N GLY A 254 -16.11 4.70 -12.22
CA GLY A 254 -16.99 4.58 -13.39
C GLY A 254 -17.58 5.92 -13.82
N GLN A 255 -18.07 6.71 -12.86
CA GLN A 255 -18.59 8.06 -13.11
C GLN A 255 -17.52 9.00 -13.66
N ARG A 256 -16.31 9.00 -13.08
CA ARG A 256 -15.19 9.84 -13.55
C ARG A 256 -14.76 9.48 -14.97
N ALA A 257 -14.75 8.19 -15.30
CA ALA A 257 -14.40 7.73 -16.64
C ALA A 257 -15.47 8.07 -17.69
N ASP A 258 -16.69 8.44 -17.26
CA ASP A 258 -17.85 8.69 -18.12
C ASP A 258 -17.99 7.61 -19.21
N VAL A 259 -17.93 6.35 -18.75
CA VAL A 259 -17.64 5.19 -19.61
C VAL A 259 -18.61 5.08 -20.77
N GLU A 260 -19.90 5.35 -20.54
CA GLU A 260 -20.94 5.22 -21.54
C GLU A 260 -20.78 6.24 -22.68
N ASN A 261 -20.57 7.52 -22.33
CA ASN A 261 -20.34 8.57 -23.32
C ASN A 261 -19.00 8.38 -24.03
N TYR A 262 -17.95 8.03 -23.28
CA TYR A 262 -16.64 7.76 -23.83
C TYR A 262 -16.68 6.60 -24.82
N LEU A 263 -17.28 5.47 -24.43
CA LEU A 263 -17.45 4.28 -25.27
C LEU A 263 -18.24 4.62 -26.53
N SER A 264 -19.38 5.31 -26.40
CA SER A 264 -20.20 5.73 -27.54
C SER A 264 -19.41 6.57 -28.55
N ARG A 265 -18.59 7.51 -28.06
CA ARG A 265 -17.68 8.31 -28.89
C ARG A 265 -16.61 7.43 -29.55
N ARG A 266 -16.00 6.49 -28.82
CA ARG A 266 -14.97 5.59 -29.37
C ARG A 266 -15.54 4.59 -30.37
N ILE A 267 -16.76 4.09 -30.19
CA ILE A 267 -17.44 3.23 -31.18
C ILE A 267 -17.58 3.99 -32.49
N ARG A 268 -18.15 5.20 -32.48
CA ARG A 268 -18.29 6.03 -33.69
C ARG A 268 -16.94 6.27 -34.37
N TYR A 269 -15.91 6.60 -33.59
CA TYR A 269 -14.55 6.80 -34.10
C TYR A 269 -13.97 5.53 -34.76
N ARG A 270 -14.03 4.38 -34.09
CA ARG A 270 -13.48 3.12 -34.60
C ARG A 270 -14.26 2.59 -35.80
N MET A 271 -15.58 2.82 -35.86
CA MET A 271 -16.41 2.46 -37.01
C MET A 271 -16.05 3.29 -38.25
N ARG A 272 -15.87 4.60 -38.10
CA ARG A 272 -15.38 5.48 -39.18
C ARG A 272 -14.00 5.06 -39.67
N GLN A 273 -13.08 4.82 -38.74
CA GLN A 273 -11.74 4.31 -39.05
C GLN A 273 -11.78 2.99 -39.84
N ALA A 274 -12.66 2.04 -39.46
CA ALA A 274 -12.80 0.77 -40.16
C ALA A 274 -13.46 0.89 -41.55
N ALA A 275 -14.28 1.92 -41.76
CA ALA A 275 -14.88 2.28 -43.04
C ALA A 275 -13.96 3.15 -43.93
N GLY A 276 -12.80 3.58 -43.41
CA GLY A 276 -11.82 4.40 -44.14
C GLY A 276 -12.23 5.86 -44.30
N VAL A 277 -12.97 6.42 -43.34
CA VAL A 277 -13.47 7.81 -43.32
C VAL A 277 -13.28 8.49 -41.99
#